data_AF-A0A0H2S7E7-F1
#
_entry.id   AF-A0A0H2S7E7-F1
#
_cell.length_a   1.000
_cell.length_b   1.000
_cell.length_c   1.000
_cell.angle_alpha   90.00
_cell.angle_beta   90.00
_cell.angle_gamma   90.00
#
_symmetry.space_group_name_H-M   'P 1'
#
loop_
_entity.id
_entity.type
_entity.pdbx_description
1 polymer ?
#
loop_
_entity_poly.entity_id
_entity_poly.type
_entity_poly.pdbx_seq_one_letter_code
_entity_poly.pdbx_strand_id
1 'polypeptide(L)'
;MASPAPFVAKPFVPAGDGDSRSPCPALNALANHNYLPHDGRDLRFIELVNVLRIVYRLSLPLAVILALAGFVLCGTFTCKPRAWSQSPHNANERTIARRVVDALPLPRFRLDLHDLAKHGRIEHDASIGHDDALQGARFAPSQPDLHLVDELAQTGIESQPIFPTPETKETTSLQQKGAGAVVAYGVGAVDALNLGDLALARFNRTSHLPPGHKLSSFHKIIATGECALILSVLSIPAVGSAENRQIPRRWIKEWFGEERLPQGWVPPQEEVGLKVVGKLRTAVTTEIARLERYS
;
A
#
# COMPACT_ATOMS: atom_id res chain seq x y z
N MET A 1 -3.64 35.21 2.65
CA MET A 1 -4.24 33.91 3.03
C MET A 1 -3.23 33.21 3.92
N ALA A 2 -3.61 32.73 5.10
CA ALA A 2 -2.70 31.98 5.96
C ALA A 2 -2.32 30.67 5.26
N SER A 3 -1.03 30.30 5.24
CA SER A 3 -0.61 28.97 4.79
C SER A 3 -1.38 27.91 5.60
N PRO A 4 -1.84 26.82 4.97
CA PRO A 4 -2.50 25.74 5.71
C PRO A 4 -1.55 25.21 6.79
N ALA A 5 -2.11 24.88 7.95
CA ALA A 5 -1.34 24.29 9.03
C ALA A 5 -0.59 23.04 8.53
N PRO A 6 0.66 22.81 8.98
CA PRO A 6 1.41 21.63 8.58
C PRO A 6 0.64 20.37 9.00
N PHE A 7 0.65 19.34 8.15
CA PHE A 7 0.06 18.06 8.50
C PHE A 7 0.79 17.47 9.71
N VAL A 8 0.04 17.19 10.77
CA VAL A 8 0.53 16.49 11.95
C VAL A 8 -0.26 15.19 12.07
N ALA A 9 0.44 14.06 11.99
CA ALA A 9 -0.18 12.76 12.18
C ALA A 9 -0.77 12.66 13.60
N LYS A 10 -1.93 12.01 13.74
CA LYS A 10 -2.46 11.63 15.05
C LYS A 10 -1.42 10.78 15.81
N PRO A 11 -1.45 10.73 17.15
CA PRO A 11 -0.53 9.89 17.91
C PRO A 11 -0.61 8.42 17.47
N PHE A 12 0.56 7.77 17.40
CA PHE A 12 0.67 6.35 17.10
C PHE A 12 0.38 5.53 18.36
N VAL A 13 -0.46 4.51 18.21
CA VAL A 13 -0.69 3.46 19.21
C VAL A 13 -0.55 2.12 18.48
N PRO A 14 0.32 1.20 18.94
CA PRO A 14 0.46 -0.11 18.30
C PRO A 14 -0.81 -0.95 18.52
N ALA A 15 -1.06 -1.92 17.64
CA ALA A 15 -2.16 -2.87 17.77
C ALA A 15 -1.99 -3.76 19.02
N GLY A 16 -3.07 -3.99 19.77
CA GLY A 16 -3.11 -4.99 20.83
C GLY A 16 -3.53 -6.38 20.33
N ASP A 17 -3.40 -7.41 21.19
CA ASP A 17 -3.70 -8.82 20.87
C ASP A 17 -5.14 -9.07 20.39
N GLY A 18 -6.05 -8.15 20.71
CA GLY A 18 -7.44 -8.21 20.31
C GLY A 18 -7.76 -7.45 19.04
N ASP A 19 -6.84 -6.70 18.44
CA ASP A 19 -7.15 -5.79 17.32
C ASP A 19 -7.06 -6.51 15.96
N SER A 20 -7.94 -6.13 15.04
CA SER A 20 -7.98 -6.64 13.68
C SER A 20 -6.99 -5.87 12.80
N ARG A 21 -6.12 -6.57 12.07
CA ARG A 21 -5.17 -6.00 11.10
C ARG A 21 -5.24 -6.77 9.78
N SER A 22 -4.74 -6.15 8.71
CA SER A 22 -4.81 -6.60 7.32
C SER A 22 -3.41 -6.86 6.75
N PRO A 23 -3.24 -7.46 5.56
CA PRO A 23 -1.94 -7.48 4.87
C PRO A 23 -1.58 -6.11 4.23
N CYS A 24 -2.34 -5.05 4.51
CA CYS A 24 -2.14 -3.73 3.93
C CYS A 24 -1.50 -2.77 4.95
N PRO A 25 -0.21 -2.39 4.78
CA PRO A 25 0.47 -1.51 5.74
C PRO A 25 -0.19 -0.13 5.85
N ALA A 26 -0.76 0.36 4.74
CA ALA A 26 -1.47 1.64 4.71
C ALA A 26 -2.70 1.64 5.64
N LEU A 27 -3.54 0.61 5.58
CA LEU A 27 -4.75 0.56 6.40
C LEU A 27 -4.42 0.31 7.88
N ASN A 28 -3.41 -0.51 8.15
CA ASN A 28 -2.96 -0.78 9.50
C ASN A 28 -2.37 0.47 10.16
N ALA A 29 -1.57 1.26 9.43
CA ALA A 29 -1.13 2.57 9.90
C ALA A 29 -2.28 3.51 10.21
N LEU A 30 -3.32 3.54 9.38
CA LEU A 30 -4.51 4.35 9.67
C LEU A 30 -5.26 3.91 10.94
N ALA A 31 -5.32 2.60 11.23
CA ALA A 31 -5.89 2.09 12.48
C ALA A 31 -5.00 2.39 13.70
N ASN A 32 -3.69 2.19 13.59
CA ASN A 32 -2.71 2.51 14.64
C ASN A 32 -2.69 4.01 14.98
N HIS A 33 -2.97 4.87 14.01
CA HIS A 33 -3.10 6.31 14.20
C HIS A 33 -4.54 6.78 14.50
N ASN A 34 -5.51 5.89 14.77
CA ASN A 34 -6.90 6.25 15.08
C ASN A 34 -7.59 7.10 13.99
N TYR A 35 -7.19 6.96 12.72
CA TYR A 35 -7.95 7.48 11.59
C TYR A 35 -9.08 6.54 11.17
N LEU A 36 -8.84 5.23 11.29
CA LEU A 36 -9.85 4.19 11.31
C LEU A 36 -10.11 3.74 12.75
N PRO A 37 -11.20 3.02 13.05
CA PRO A 37 -11.36 2.30 14.31
C PRO A 37 -10.09 1.54 14.65
N HIS A 38 -9.53 1.81 15.84
CA HIS A 38 -8.25 1.25 16.26
C HIS A 38 -8.29 -0.27 16.39
N ASP A 39 -9.44 -0.80 16.76
CA ASP A 39 -9.73 -2.23 16.81
C ASP A 39 -9.83 -2.90 15.42
N GLY A 40 -9.81 -2.10 14.34
CA GLY A 40 -9.83 -2.55 12.95
C GLY A 40 -11.12 -3.25 12.53
N ARG A 41 -12.24 -3.01 13.22
CA ARG A 41 -13.52 -3.71 13.00
C ARG A 41 -14.65 -2.79 12.58
N ASP A 42 -15.68 -3.38 11.97
CA ASP A 42 -16.91 -2.72 11.52
C ASP A 42 -16.65 -1.45 10.70
N LEU A 43 -15.65 -1.52 9.79
CA LEU A 43 -15.32 -0.40 8.93
C LEU A 43 -16.52 -0.04 8.06
N ARG A 44 -16.80 1.26 7.96
CA ARG A 44 -17.86 1.78 7.11
C ARG A 44 -17.27 2.24 5.78
N PHE A 45 -17.97 1.95 4.70
CA PHE A 45 -17.51 2.28 3.34
C PHE A 45 -17.14 3.77 3.17
N ILE A 46 -18.04 4.67 3.59
CA ILE A 46 -17.82 6.13 3.47
C ILE A 46 -16.66 6.61 4.35
N GLU A 47 -16.50 6.01 5.53
CA GLU A 47 -15.39 6.34 6.44
C GLU A 47 -14.06 5.95 5.83
N LEU A 48 -13.95 4.74 5.29
CA LEU A 48 -12.76 4.27 4.59
C LEU A 48 -12.43 5.18 3.39
N VAL A 49 -13.41 5.51 2.55
CA VAL A 49 -13.21 6.43 1.42
C VAL A 49 -12.71 7.79 1.89
N ASN A 50 -13.31 8.36 2.93
CA ASN A 50 -12.91 9.68 3.43
C ASN A 50 -11.49 9.68 4.01
N VAL A 51 -11.13 8.66 4.79
CA VAL A 51 -9.80 8.58 5.40
C VAL A 51 -8.71 8.43 4.34
N LEU A 52 -8.91 7.57 3.34
CA LEU A 52 -7.97 7.42 2.22
C LEU A 52 -7.73 8.74 1.47
N ARG A 53 -8.78 9.56 1.30
CA ARG A 53 -8.69 10.86 0.65
C ARG A 53 -8.01 11.93 1.52
N ILE A 54 -8.31 11.94 2.82
CA ILE A 54 -7.81 12.98 3.72
C ILE A 54 -6.34 12.73 4.07
N VAL A 55 -5.98 11.49 4.40
CA VAL A 55 -4.63 11.15 4.86
C VAL A 55 -3.69 10.89 3.69
N TYR A 56 -4.06 10.00 2.77
CA TYR A 56 -3.20 9.62 1.64
C TYR A 56 -3.44 10.44 0.37
N ARG A 57 -4.34 11.43 0.42
CA ARG A 57 -4.62 12.32 -0.71
C ARG A 57 -5.05 11.57 -1.97
N LEU A 58 -5.68 10.40 -1.81
CA LEU A 58 -6.23 9.66 -2.94
C LEU A 58 -7.40 10.44 -3.56
N SER A 59 -7.54 10.37 -4.87
CA SER A 59 -8.71 10.93 -5.54
C SER A 59 -9.97 10.18 -5.16
N LEU A 60 -11.13 10.87 -5.19
CA LEU A 60 -12.42 10.23 -4.93
C LEU A 60 -12.64 8.94 -5.75
N PRO A 61 -12.45 8.91 -7.08
CA PRO A 61 -12.67 7.69 -7.84
C PRO A 61 -11.71 6.57 -7.44
N LEU A 62 -10.43 6.87 -7.16
CA LEU A 62 -9.47 5.85 -6.72
C LEU A 62 -9.86 5.28 -5.34
N ALA A 63 -10.18 6.15 -4.38
CA ALA A 63 -10.59 5.73 -3.04
C ALA A 63 -11.88 4.89 -3.06
N VAL A 64 -12.86 5.27 -3.88
CA VAL A 64 -14.10 4.51 -4.08
C VAL A 64 -13.82 3.13 -4.67
N ILE A 65 -12.98 3.03 -5.70
CA ILE A 65 -12.64 1.74 -6.33
C ILE A 65 -11.96 0.81 -5.33
N LEU A 66 -10.96 1.30 -4.59
CA LEU A 66 -10.22 0.50 -3.61
C LEU A 66 -11.12 0.05 -2.45
N ALA A 67 -11.92 0.96 -1.89
CA ALA A 67 -12.87 0.62 -0.84
C ALA A 67 -13.91 -0.38 -1.35
N LEU A 68 -14.50 -0.14 -2.52
CA LEU A 68 -15.54 -1.01 -3.07
C LEU A 68 -15.01 -2.42 -3.33
N ALA A 69 -13.80 -2.55 -3.86
CA ALA A 69 -13.14 -3.84 -4.04
C ALA A 69 -13.01 -4.58 -2.70
N GLY A 70 -12.52 -3.91 -1.64
CA GLY A 70 -12.43 -4.48 -0.30
C GLY A 70 -13.78 -4.99 0.22
N PHE A 71 -14.82 -4.16 0.16
CA PHE A 71 -16.15 -4.52 0.65
C PHE A 71 -16.82 -5.64 -0.15
N VAL A 72 -16.67 -5.66 -1.48
CA VAL A 72 -17.32 -6.65 -2.34
C VAL A 72 -16.58 -7.99 -2.34
N LEU A 73 -15.25 -7.97 -2.37
CA LEU A 73 -14.44 -9.19 -2.50
C LEU A 73 -14.13 -9.83 -1.14
N CYS A 74 -14.02 -9.02 -0.09
CA CYS A 74 -13.57 -9.47 1.24
C CYS A 74 -14.62 -9.24 2.33
N GLY A 75 -15.48 -8.22 2.20
CA GLY A 75 -16.46 -7.86 3.23
C GLY A 75 -17.53 -8.93 3.48
N THR A 76 -18.27 -8.73 4.57
CA THR A 76 -19.43 -9.54 4.94
C THR A 76 -20.71 -8.74 4.73
N PHE A 77 -21.70 -9.42 4.16
CA PHE A 77 -23.04 -8.88 3.96
C PHE A 77 -23.99 -9.53 4.94
N THR A 78 -24.55 -8.76 5.87
CA THR A 78 -25.53 -9.25 6.83
C THR A 78 -26.84 -8.50 6.71
N CYS A 79 -27.92 -9.22 6.39
CA CYS A 79 -29.31 -8.77 6.52
C CYS A 79 -29.96 -9.44 7.74
N LYS A 80 -29.35 -9.30 8.93
CA LYS A 80 -29.97 -9.75 10.18
C LYS A 80 -30.33 -8.53 11.03
N PRO A 81 -31.54 -8.49 11.62
CA PRO A 81 -31.86 -7.48 12.63
C PRO A 81 -30.88 -7.59 13.80
N ARG A 82 -30.51 -6.47 14.43
CA ARG A 82 -29.52 -6.44 15.51
C ARG A 82 -30.00 -7.35 16.65
N ALA A 83 -29.22 -8.38 16.99
CA ALA A 83 -29.52 -9.21 18.16
C ALA A 83 -29.55 -8.30 19.40
N TRP A 84 -30.66 -8.37 20.13
CA TRP A 84 -30.92 -7.53 21.30
C TRP A 84 -29.84 -7.77 22.36
N SER A 85 -28.98 -6.78 22.60
CA SER A 85 -28.11 -6.75 23.77
C SER A 85 -28.96 -6.34 24.98
N GLN A 86 -29.26 -7.29 25.87
CA GLN A 86 -29.81 -6.98 27.18
C GLN A 86 -28.74 -6.26 28.00
N SER A 87 -28.76 -4.93 28.03
CA SER A 87 -28.09 -4.19 29.11
C SER A 87 -29.06 -3.16 29.69
N PRO A 88 -29.24 -3.12 31.02
CA PRO A 88 -30.44 -2.56 31.63
C PRO A 88 -30.27 -1.09 32.06
N HIS A 89 -31.41 -0.41 32.14
CA HIS A 89 -31.66 0.86 32.83
C HIS A 89 -30.92 2.11 32.32
N ASN A 90 -31.61 2.86 31.44
CA ASN A 90 -31.84 4.33 31.48
C ASN A 90 -32.27 4.79 30.08
N ALA A 91 -33.52 4.52 29.72
CA ALA A 91 -34.06 4.84 28.39
C ALA A 91 -34.50 6.31 28.32
N ASN A 92 -33.67 7.15 27.70
CA ASN A 92 -34.07 8.43 27.13
C ASN A 92 -34.75 8.22 25.76
N GLU A 93 -35.65 9.12 25.32
CA GLU A 93 -36.46 8.97 24.09
C GLU A 93 -35.65 8.71 22.80
N ARG A 94 -34.39 9.20 22.75
CA ARG A 94 -33.43 8.88 21.68
C ARG A 94 -33.15 7.38 21.53
N THR A 95 -33.46 6.59 22.56
CA THR A 95 -33.32 5.13 22.57
C THR A 95 -34.43 4.45 21.76
N ILE A 96 -35.65 5.01 21.66
CA ILE A 96 -36.78 4.34 20.99
C ILE A 96 -36.61 4.38 19.47
N ALA A 97 -36.33 5.56 18.89
CA ALA A 97 -36.09 5.68 17.45
C ALA A 97 -34.90 4.81 17.01
N ARG A 98 -33.83 4.76 17.84
CA ARG A 98 -32.68 3.90 17.59
C ARG A 98 -33.02 2.41 17.69
N ARG A 99 -33.90 2.01 18.62
CA ARG A 99 -34.42 0.64 18.73
C ARG A 99 -35.20 0.21 17.49
N VAL A 100 -36.04 1.09 16.93
CA VAL A 100 -36.82 0.80 15.72
C VAL A 100 -35.89 0.62 14.51
N VAL A 101 -34.90 1.51 14.35
CA VAL A 101 -33.91 1.40 13.27
C VAL A 101 -33.05 0.14 13.42
N ASP A 102 -32.62 -0.20 14.64
CA ASP A 102 -31.81 -1.40 14.93
C ASP A 102 -32.58 -2.72 14.71
N ALA A 103 -33.91 -2.68 14.81
CA ALA A 103 -34.80 -3.83 14.56
C ALA A 103 -35.12 -4.06 13.08
N LEU A 104 -34.85 -3.09 12.20
CA LEU A 104 -35.06 -3.26 10.76
C LEU A 104 -33.96 -4.16 10.16
N PRO A 105 -34.31 -5.12 9.29
CA PRO A 105 -33.34 -5.96 8.59
C PRO A 105 -32.68 -5.17 7.43
N LEU A 106 -32.00 -4.09 7.76
CA LEU A 106 -31.29 -3.27 6.77
C LEU A 106 -30.00 -3.98 6.34
N PRO A 107 -29.65 -3.94 5.05
CA PRO A 107 -28.39 -4.49 4.56
C PRO A 107 -27.22 -3.77 5.22
N ARG A 108 -26.42 -4.50 6.00
CA ARG A 108 -25.14 -4.03 6.53
C ARG A 108 -24.00 -4.67 5.76
N PHE A 109 -23.23 -3.83 5.08
CA PHE A 109 -21.92 -4.15 4.57
C PHE A 109 -20.90 -3.86 5.67
N ARG A 110 -20.19 -4.90 6.11
CA ARG A 110 -19.14 -4.79 7.13
C ARG A 110 -17.83 -5.28 6.54
N LEU A 111 -16.75 -4.62 6.93
CA LEU A 111 -15.41 -5.03 6.59
C LEU A 111 -14.58 -4.90 7.86
N ASP A 112 -14.00 -6.00 8.32
CA ASP A 112 -12.93 -5.96 9.31
C ASP A 112 -11.59 -5.97 8.56
N LEU A 113 -10.53 -5.40 9.13
CA LEU A 113 -9.22 -5.38 8.46
C LEU A 113 -8.73 -6.80 8.11
N HIS A 114 -8.91 -7.76 9.02
CA HIS A 114 -8.54 -9.16 8.79
C HIS A 114 -9.31 -9.83 7.64
N ASP A 115 -10.50 -9.33 7.26
CA ASP A 115 -11.21 -9.87 6.09
C ASP A 115 -10.40 -9.69 4.80
N LEU A 116 -9.55 -8.66 4.72
CA LEU A 116 -8.67 -8.41 3.57
C LEU A 116 -7.57 -9.46 3.43
N ALA A 117 -7.27 -10.23 4.49
CA ALA A 117 -6.32 -11.33 4.46
C ALA A 117 -6.87 -12.61 3.83
N LYS A 118 -8.14 -12.65 3.40
CA LYS A 118 -8.74 -13.82 2.74
C LYS A 118 -7.94 -14.18 1.48
N HIS A 119 -7.31 -15.34 1.52
CA HIS A 119 -6.36 -15.74 0.50
C HIS A 119 -7.02 -15.96 -0.86
N GLY A 120 -6.35 -15.51 -1.92
CA GLY A 120 -6.82 -15.59 -3.31
C GLY A 120 -7.97 -14.64 -3.66
N ARG A 121 -8.34 -13.73 -2.75
CA ARG A 121 -9.25 -12.61 -3.03
C ARG A 121 -8.43 -11.42 -3.52
N ILE A 122 -8.31 -10.38 -2.69
CA ILE A 122 -7.40 -9.25 -2.95
C ILE A 122 -5.98 -9.65 -2.56
N GLU A 123 -5.83 -10.26 -1.38
CA GLU A 123 -4.56 -10.84 -0.93
C GLU A 123 -4.07 -11.93 -1.90
N HIS A 124 -2.75 -11.96 -2.08
CA HIS A 124 -2.04 -12.85 -2.98
C HIS A 124 -0.60 -13.10 -2.54
N ASP A 125 -0.06 -14.25 -3.00
CA ASP A 125 1.32 -14.66 -2.77
C ASP A 125 2.34 -13.71 -3.42
N ALA A 126 3.62 -13.87 -3.10
CA ALA A 126 4.71 -12.97 -3.48
C ALA A 126 4.43 -11.50 -3.07
N SER A 127 3.78 -11.32 -1.92
CA SER A 127 3.65 -10.03 -1.26
C SER A 127 5.03 -9.47 -0.89
N ILE A 128 5.18 -8.14 -0.91
CA ILE A 128 6.50 -7.50 -0.72
C ILE A 128 6.95 -7.49 0.75
N GLY A 129 6.01 -7.41 1.70
CA GLY A 129 6.32 -7.32 3.14
C GLY A 129 5.60 -8.33 4.01
N HIS A 130 5.02 -9.37 3.40
CA HIS A 130 4.27 -10.41 4.11
C HIS A 130 4.62 -11.78 3.53
N ASP A 131 4.59 -12.78 4.40
CA ASP A 131 4.66 -14.19 4.03
C ASP A 131 3.47 -14.62 3.17
N ASP A 132 3.71 -15.60 2.31
CA ASP A 132 2.67 -16.23 1.51
C ASP A 132 1.70 -17.02 2.40
N ALA A 133 0.49 -17.25 1.91
CA ALA A 133 -0.47 -18.05 2.66
C ALA A 133 0.02 -19.51 2.76
N LEU A 134 -0.09 -20.09 3.96
CA LEU A 134 0.18 -21.53 4.13
C LEU A 134 -0.76 -22.33 3.22
N GLN A 135 -0.27 -23.45 2.71
CA GLN A 135 -1.04 -24.28 1.79
C GLN A 135 -2.40 -24.67 2.38
N GLY A 136 -3.48 -24.28 1.69
CA GLY A 136 -4.86 -24.56 2.13
C GLY A 136 -5.39 -23.64 3.24
N ALA A 137 -4.60 -22.68 3.72
CA ALA A 137 -5.06 -21.68 4.67
C ALA A 137 -6.08 -20.73 4.02
N ARG A 138 -7.09 -20.36 4.80
CA ARG A 138 -8.13 -19.41 4.35
C ARG A 138 -7.66 -17.96 4.38
N PHE A 139 -6.72 -17.64 5.27
CA PHE A 139 -6.21 -16.30 5.47
C PHE A 139 -4.69 -16.32 5.44
N ALA A 140 -4.09 -15.30 4.82
CA ALA A 140 -2.65 -15.07 4.87
C ALA A 140 -2.24 -14.40 6.19
N PRO A 141 -0.96 -14.50 6.58
CA PRO A 141 -0.40 -13.75 7.71
C PRO A 141 -0.63 -12.25 7.52
N SER A 142 -1.24 -11.60 8.52
CA SER A 142 -1.46 -10.14 8.51
C SER A 142 -0.35 -9.36 9.24
N GLN A 143 0.58 -10.06 9.87
CA GLN A 143 1.74 -9.43 10.51
C GLN A 143 2.84 -9.24 9.45
N PRO A 144 3.52 -8.09 9.44
CA PRO A 144 4.61 -7.87 8.52
C PRO A 144 5.77 -8.84 8.82
N ASP A 145 6.34 -9.43 7.78
CA ASP A 145 7.60 -10.17 7.91
C ASP A 145 8.75 -9.15 7.88
N LEU A 146 9.38 -8.95 9.04
CA LEU A 146 10.47 -8.00 9.20
C LEU A 146 11.69 -8.33 8.32
N HIS A 147 11.93 -9.61 8.01
CA HIS A 147 13.00 -10.00 7.10
C HIS A 147 12.69 -9.53 5.68
N LEU A 148 11.46 -9.72 5.19
CA LEU A 148 11.04 -9.22 3.87
C LEU A 148 11.03 -7.68 3.82
N VAL A 149 10.65 -7.02 4.92
CA VAL A 149 10.72 -5.55 5.03
C VAL A 149 12.17 -5.07 4.96
N ASP A 150 13.09 -5.76 5.62
CA ASP A 150 14.52 -5.47 5.55
C ASP A 150 15.09 -5.75 4.15
N GLU A 151 14.69 -6.84 3.49
CA GLU A 151 15.07 -7.15 2.11
C GLU A 151 14.60 -6.06 1.14
N LEU A 152 13.33 -5.62 1.26
CA LEU A 152 12.81 -4.49 0.50
C LEU A 152 13.64 -3.22 0.77
N ALA A 153 13.92 -2.91 2.04
CA ALA A 153 14.68 -1.74 2.43
C ALA A 153 16.17 -1.81 2.01
N GLN A 154 16.69 -2.98 1.67
CA GLN A 154 18.07 -3.19 1.20
C GLN A 154 18.17 -3.39 -0.32
N THR A 155 17.03 -3.53 -1.01
CA THR A 155 17.01 -3.76 -2.46
C THR A 155 17.75 -2.64 -3.20
N GLY A 156 18.66 -3.01 -4.11
CA GLY A 156 19.48 -2.07 -4.90
C GLY A 156 20.75 -1.55 -4.21
N ILE A 157 20.99 -1.88 -2.93
CA ILE A 157 22.24 -1.52 -2.22
C ILE A 157 23.37 -2.51 -2.59
N GLU A 158 23.06 -3.80 -2.69
CA GLU A 158 24.05 -4.85 -2.95
C GLU A 158 24.36 -5.08 -4.44
N SER A 159 23.65 -4.41 -5.35
CA SER A 159 23.96 -4.43 -6.78
C SER A 159 25.19 -3.57 -7.10
N GLN A 160 26.37 -4.03 -6.69
CA GLN A 160 27.60 -3.75 -7.42
C GLN A 160 27.41 -4.25 -8.88
N PRO A 161 27.89 -3.52 -9.91
CA PRO A 161 27.66 -3.90 -11.28
C PRO A 161 28.40 -5.21 -11.60
N ILE A 162 27.67 -6.31 -11.72
CA ILE A 162 28.18 -7.62 -12.21
C ILE A 162 28.37 -7.60 -13.74
N PHE A 163 27.92 -6.55 -14.43
CA PHE A 163 28.08 -6.43 -15.88
C PHE A 163 29.19 -5.46 -16.25
N PRO A 164 30.18 -5.87 -17.07
CA PRO A 164 31.20 -4.96 -17.57
C PRO A 164 30.52 -3.85 -18.37
N THR A 165 30.76 -2.61 -17.95
CA THR A 165 30.47 -1.42 -18.76
C THR A 165 31.14 -1.55 -20.12
N PRO A 166 30.44 -1.31 -21.25
CA PRO A 166 31.10 -1.24 -22.54
C PRO A 166 32.15 -0.12 -22.49
N GLU A 167 33.37 -0.44 -22.89
CA GLU A 167 34.51 0.47 -22.97
C GLU A 167 34.10 1.84 -23.56
N THR A 168 34.17 2.89 -22.75
CA THR A 168 34.19 4.27 -23.24
C THR A 168 35.50 4.48 -23.99
N LYS A 169 35.46 4.36 -25.32
CA LYS A 169 36.46 5.00 -26.18
C LYS A 169 36.20 6.50 -26.19
N GLU A 170 37.25 7.23 -25.85
CA GLU A 170 37.29 8.68 -25.75
C GLU A 170 36.87 9.39 -27.05
N THR A 171 36.11 10.47 -26.84
CA THR A 171 36.03 11.73 -27.60
C THR A 171 36.13 11.70 -29.12
N THR A 172 35.05 12.11 -29.80
CA THR A 172 35.10 13.27 -30.70
C THR A 172 33.71 13.94 -30.77
N SER A 173 33.73 15.26 -30.64
CA SER A 173 32.63 16.22 -30.76
C SER A 173 31.68 15.96 -31.94
N LEU A 174 30.36 16.12 -31.73
CA LEU A 174 29.44 16.81 -32.65
C LEU A 174 28.06 17.04 -31.98
N GLN A 175 27.49 18.19 -32.32
CA GLN A 175 26.20 18.74 -31.89
C GLN A 175 24.98 17.96 -32.38
N GLN A 176 23.88 18.12 -31.63
CA GLN A 176 22.45 18.06 -32.01
C GLN A 176 21.64 16.75 -31.88
N LYS A 177 20.55 16.92 -31.10
CA LYS A 177 19.16 16.48 -31.32
C LYS A 177 18.76 15.04 -30.99
N GLY A 178 17.87 14.94 -30.00
CA GLY A 178 16.69 14.08 -30.04
C GLY A 178 16.80 12.77 -29.27
N ALA A 179 15.75 12.52 -28.48
CA ALA A 179 15.31 11.24 -27.92
C ALA A 179 16.10 10.65 -26.73
N GLY A 180 15.34 10.35 -25.67
CA GLY A 180 15.67 9.36 -24.65
C GLY A 180 16.60 9.86 -23.55
N ALA A 181 16.05 10.52 -22.54
CA ALA A 181 16.76 10.74 -21.28
C ALA A 181 17.06 9.37 -20.64
N VAL A 182 18.28 8.91 -20.84
CA VAL A 182 18.90 7.77 -20.16
C VAL A 182 18.92 8.11 -18.68
N VAL A 183 18.27 7.28 -17.85
CA VAL A 183 18.29 7.41 -16.39
C VAL A 183 19.72 7.14 -15.91
N ALA A 184 20.46 8.21 -15.65
CA ALA A 184 21.77 8.13 -15.04
C ALA A 184 21.60 7.69 -13.57
N TYR A 185 22.14 6.51 -13.24
CA TYR A 185 22.37 6.09 -11.86
C TYR A 185 23.49 6.96 -11.28
N GLY A 186 23.11 8.09 -10.68
CA GLY A 186 24.02 8.96 -9.93
C GLY A 186 24.20 8.43 -8.52
N VAL A 187 25.40 7.95 -8.23
CA VAL A 187 25.88 7.70 -6.86
C VAL A 187 25.98 9.06 -6.16
N GLY A 188 25.08 9.31 -5.21
CA GLY A 188 24.99 10.56 -4.46
C GLY A 188 23.98 10.51 -3.32
N ALA A 189 24.37 9.91 -2.20
CA ALA A 189 24.01 10.31 -0.83
C ALA A 189 22.51 10.45 -0.42
N VAL A 190 21.61 9.58 -0.86
CA VAL A 190 20.31 9.41 -0.19
C VAL A 190 19.98 7.94 -0.03
N ASP A 191 19.88 7.51 1.23
CA ASP A 191 19.42 6.18 1.67
C ASP A 191 17.95 5.98 1.28
N ALA A 192 17.71 5.75 -0.01
CA ALA A 192 16.38 5.73 -0.60
C ALA A 192 16.24 4.65 -1.69
N LEU A 193 15.00 4.19 -1.87
CA LEU A 193 14.55 3.31 -2.95
C LEU A 193 13.97 4.14 -4.09
N ASN A 194 14.16 3.69 -5.32
CA ASN A 194 13.50 4.25 -6.50
C ASN A 194 12.56 3.22 -7.16
N LEU A 195 11.96 3.58 -8.29
CA LEU A 195 11.05 2.70 -9.03
C LEU A 195 11.72 1.38 -9.47
N GLY A 196 12.97 1.44 -9.91
CA GLY A 196 13.76 0.28 -10.31
C GLY A 196 14.00 -0.68 -9.15
N ASP A 197 14.34 -0.14 -7.98
CA ASP A 197 14.53 -0.97 -6.77
C ASP A 197 13.22 -1.66 -6.36
N LEU A 198 12.09 -0.94 -6.41
CA LEU A 198 10.78 -1.52 -6.07
C LEU A 198 10.32 -2.57 -7.11
N ALA A 199 10.64 -2.36 -8.38
CA ALA A 199 10.41 -3.34 -9.45
C ALA A 199 11.28 -4.58 -9.26
N LEU A 200 12.55 -4.40 -8.86
CA LEU A 200 13.47 -5.48 -8.53
C LEU A 200 12.99 -6.30 -7.34
N ALA A 201 12.57 -5.64 -6.26
CA ALA A 201 11.99 -6.32 -5.09
C ALA A 201 10.78 -7.18 -5.49
N ARG A 202 9.87 -6.64 -6.31
CA ARG A 202 8.70 -7.41 -6.80
C ARG A 202 9.11 -8.57 -7.71
N PHE A 203 10.06 -8.35 -8.60
CA PHE A 203 10.59 -9.40 -9.48
C PHE A 203 11.18 -10.54 -8.63
N ASN A 204 12.03 -10.21 -7.65
CA ASN A 204 12.62 -11.19 -6.75
C ASN A 204 11.56 -11.99 -6.00
N ARG A 205 10.54 -11.35 -5.43
CA ARG A 205 9.44 -12.06 -4.73
C ARG A 205 8.70 -13.03 -5.66
N THR A 206 8.43 -12.62 -6.90
CA THR A 206 7.73 -13.48 -7.88
C THR A 206 8.61 -14.65 -8.33
N SER A 207 9.92 -14.44 -8.45
CA SER A 207 10.88 -15.47 -8.87
C SER A 207 11.12 -16.55 -7.80
N HIS A 208 10.86 -16.26 -6.53
CA HIS A 208 10.96 -17.22 -5.42
C HIS A 208 9.70 -18.08 -5.20
N LEU A 209 8.65 -17.89 -6.01
CA LEU A 209 7.46 -18.72 -5.93
C LEU A 209 7.80 -20.20 -6.26
N PRO A 210 7.14 -21.17 -5.61
CA PRO A 210 7.38 -22.58 -5.87
C PRO A 210 7.19 -22.95 -7.36
N PRO A 211 7.96 -23.93 -7.89
CA PRO A 211 7.80 -24.35 -9.29
C PRO A 211 6.36 -24.71 -9.63
N GLY A 212 5.83 -24.12 -10.71
CA GLY A 212 4.45 -24.32 -11.15
C GLY A 212 3.41 -23.40 -10.49
N HIS A 213 3.78 -22.69 -9.43
CA HIS A 213 2.95 -21.64 -8.84
C HIS A 213 3.24 -20.30 -9.52
N LYS A 214 2.19 -19.64 -10.04
CA LYS A 214 2.29 -18.33 -10.70
C LYS A 214 1.10 -17.46 -10.32
N LEU A 215 1.37 -16.17 -10.11
CA LEU A 215 0.31 -15.19 -9.93
C LEU A 215 -0.61 -15.13 -11.15
N SER A 216 -1.91 -15.10 -10.89
CA SER A 216 -2.93 -14.88 -11.90
C SER A 216 -2.77 -13.50 -12.55
N SER A 217 -3.34 -13.29 -13.74
CA SER A 217 -3.33 -11.97 -14.39
C SER A 217 -3.98 -10.89 -13.51
N PHE A 218 -4.99 -11.27 -12.72
CA PHE A 218 -5.64 -10.38 -11.77
C PHE A 218 -4.70 -10.00 -10.63
N HIS A 219 -4.02 -10.97 -10.02
CA HIS A 219 -3.09 -10.71 -8.92
C HIS A 219 -1.82 -9.98 -9.37
N LYS A 220 -1.35 -10.19 -10.61
CA LYS A 220 -0.28 -9.36 -11.20
C LYS A 220 -0.67 -7.88 -11.31
N ILE A 221 -1.94 -7.59 -11.61
CA ILE A 221 -2.46 -6.21 -11.65
C ILE A 221 -2.47 -5.59 -10.26
N ILE A 222 -2.90 -6.34 -9.23
CA ILE A 222 -2.88 -5.90 -7.84
C ILE A 222 -1.43 -5.67 -7.41
N ALA A 223 -0.56 -6.65 -7.63
CA ALA A 223 0.83 -6.62 -7.26
C ALA A 223 1.57 -5.39 -7.82
N THR A 224 1.44 -5.12 -9.11
CA THR A 224 2.07 -3.93 -9.72
C THR A 224 1.38 -2.63 -9.30
N GLY A 225 0.07 -2.68 -9.01
CA GLY A 225 -0.70 -1.56 -8.48
C GLY A 225 -0.28 -1.14 -7.07
N GLU A 226 0.05 -2.09 -6.19
CA GLU A 226 0.60 -1.83 -4.86
C GLU A 226 1.93 -1.07 -4.97
N CYS A 227 2.84 -1.50 -5.84
CA CYS A 227 4.09 -0.78 -6.09
C CYS A 227 3.84 0.67 -6.53
N ALA A 228 2.86 0.87 -7.42
CA ALA A 228 2.48 2.19 -7.88
C ALA A 228 1.88 3.06 -6.76
N LEU A 229 1.10 2.47 -5.85
CA LEU A 229 0.54 3.16 -4.68
C LEU A 229 1.63 3.54 -3.67
N ILE A 230 2.59 2.64 -3.40
CA ILE A 230 3.76 2.93 -2.55
C ILE A 230 4.51 4.14 -3.11
N LEU A 231 4.84 4.13 -4.41
CA LEU A 231 5.49 5.26 -5.08
C LEU A 231 4.63 6.52 -5.04
N SER A 232 3.31 6.41 -5.22
CA SER A 232 2.43 7.58 -5.23
C SER A 232 2.30 8.24 -3.85
N VAL A 233 2.34 7.47 -2.77
CA VAL A 233 2.07 7.93 -1.40
C VAL A 233 3.33 8.28 -0.63
N LEU A 234 4.40 7.49 -0.76
CA LEU A 234 5.63 7.65 0.02
C LEU A 234 6.75 8.37 -0.74
N SER A 235 6.68 8.52 -2.06
CA SER A 235 7.79 9.14 -2.77
C SER A 235 7.91 10.65 -2.49
N ILE A 236 9.16 11.09 -2.37
CA ILE A 236 9.56 12.48 -2.47
C ILE A 236 10.33 12.69 -3.78
N PRO A 237 10.40 13.93 -4.29
CA PRO A 237 11.28 14.26 -5.40
C PRO A 237 12.74 13.93 -5.06
N ALA A 238 13.46 13.34 -6.00
CA ALA A 238 14.88 13.07 -5.87
C ALA A 238 15.68 14.38 -5.78
N VAL A 239 16.80 14.35 -5.06
CA VAL A 239 17.73 15.47 -5.03
C VAL A 239 18.22 15.75 -6.46
N GLY A 240 17.99 16.96 -6.94
CA GLY A 240 18.41 17.39 -8.29
C GLY A 240 17.49 16.96 -9.44
N SER A 241 16.37 16.26 -9.18
CA SER A 241 15.36 15.97 -10.20
C SER A 241 13.96 15.90 -9.61
N ALA A 242 13.10 16.84 -10.01
CA ALA A 242 11.69 16.85 -9.62
C ALA A 242 10.89 15.68 -10.24
N GLU A 243 11.39 15.10 -11.33
CA GLU A 243 10.73 14.02 -12.06
C GLU A 243 11.03 12.64 -11.46
N ASN A 244 12.22 12.47 -10.89
CA ASN A 244 12.61 11.22 -10.26
C ASN A 244 12.02 11.12 -8.86
N ARG A 245 11.43 9.96 -8.55
CA ARG A 245 10.77 9.67 -7.29
C ARG A 245 11.64 8.75 -6.45
N GLN A 246 11.81 9.09 -5.17
CA GLN A 246 12.60 8.32 -4.22
C GLN A 246 11.83 8.14 -2.91
N ILE A 247 12.00 6.99 -2.26
CA ILE A 247 11.38 6.66 -0.97
C ILE A 247 12.51 6.43 0.03
N PRO A 248 12.67 7.26 1.07
CA PRO A 248 13.64 7.02 2.13
C PRO A 248 13.50 5.60 2.70
N ARG A 249 14.58 4.83 2.79
CA ARG A 249 14.54 3.42 3.23
C ARG A 249 14.03 3.29 4.66
N ARG A 250 14.32 4.26 5.54
CA ARG A 250 13.70 4.35 6.88
C ARG A 250 12.17 4.38 6.84
N TRP A 251 11.56 5.01 5.83
CA TRP A 251 10.10 5.06 5.70
C TRP A 251 9.51 3.70 5.34
N ILE A 252 10.27 2.82 4.68
CA ILE A 252 9.82 1.44 4.46
C ILE A 252 9.72 0.70 5.80
N LYS A 253 10.75 0.81 6.65
CA LYS A 253 10.75 0.14 7.95
C LYS A 253 9.63 0.66 8.86
N GLU A 254 9.44 1.97 8.90
CA GLU A 254 8.35 2.60 9.68
C GLU A 254 6.96 2.25 9.12
N TRP A 255 6.76 2.28 7.79
CA TRP A 255 5.43 2.09 7.20
C TRP A 255 5.02 0.62 7.03
N PHE A 256 5.94 -0.24 6.62
CA PHE A 256 5.68 -1.68 6.48
C PHE A 256 5.93 -2.44 7.78
N GLY A 257 7.05 -2.19 8.47
CA GLY A 257 7.45 -2.95 9.65
C GLY A 257 6.72 -2.52 10.92
N GLU A 258 6.71 -1.21 11.21
CA GLU A 258 6.01 -0.68 12.40
C GLU A 258 4.53 -0.34 12.14
N GLU A 259 4.08 -0.45 10.89
CA GLU A 259 2.73 -0.05 10.46
C GLU A 259 2.36 1.34 10.97
N ARG A 260 3.27 2.29 10.71
CA ARG A 260 3.22 3.66 11.25
C ARG A 260 3.39 4.67 10.12
N LEU A 261 2.71 5.81 10.20
CA LEU A 261 3.01 6.93 9.31
C LEU A 261 4.42 7.44 9.59
N PRO A 262 5.33 7.48 8.58
CA PRO A 262 6.73 7.73 8.86
C PRO A 262 7.01 9.09 9.51
N GLN A 263 8.05 9.19 10.32
CA GLN A 263 8.43 10.43 10.97
C GLN A 263 8.90 11.46 9.94
N GLY A 264 8.24 12.62 9.95
CA GLY A 264 8.48 13.69 8.98
C GLY A 264 7.84 13.45 7.62
N TRP A 265 7.06 12.37 7.46
CA TRP A 265 6.23 12.20 6.28
C TRP A 265 5.13 13.25 6.25
N VAL A 266 4.90 13.80 5.06
CA VAL A 266 3.78 14.68 4.77
C VAL A 266 2.96 14.07 3.63
N PRO A 267 1.63 14.26 3.60
CA PRO A 267 0.79 13.77 2.53
C PRO A 267 1.24 14.30 1.16
N PRO A 268 0.96 13.55 0.07
CA PRO A 268 1.20 14.02 -1.28
C PRO A 268 0.59 15.41 -1.53
N GLN A 269 1.40 16.33 -2.05
CA GLN A 269 0.95 17.69 -2.34
C GLN A 269 -0.13 17.68 -3.43
N GLU A 270 0.09 16.87 -4.46
CA GLU A 270 -0.87 16.59 -5.52
C GLU A 270 -1.78 15.42 -5.16
N GLU A 271 -3.00 15.45 -5.69
CA GLU A 271 -3.94 14.34 -5.52
C GLU A 271 -3.45 13.08 -6.24
N VAL A 272 -3.40 11.96 -5.52
CA VAL A 272 -3.05 10.64 -6.07
C VAL A 272 -4.26 10.09 -6.80
N GLY A 273 -4.30 10.33 -8.12
CA GLY A 273 -5.38 9.88 -9.00
C GLY A 273 -5.06 8.66 -9.85
N LEU A 274 -6.10 8.08 -10.46
CA LEU A 274 -6.01 6.92 -11.37
C LEU A 274 -4.98 7.09 -12.49
N LYS A 275 -4.82 8.31 -13.03
CA LYS A 275 -3.84 8.58 -14.09
C LYS A 275 -2.39 8.43 -13.60
N VAL A 276 -2.08 8.96 -12.42
CA VAL A 276 -0.73 8.89 -11.84
C VAL A 276 -0.40 7.45 -11.47
N VAL A 277 -1.30 6.79 -10.76
CA VAL A 277 -1.16 5.37 -10.38
C VAL A 277 -1.02 4.49 -11.62
N GLY A 278 -1.84 4.73 -12.65
CA GLY A 278 -1.78 3.97 -13.91
C GLY A 278 -0.44 4.12 -14.63
N LYS A 279 0.11 5.34 -14.72
CA LYS A 279 1.44 5.59 -15.31
C LYS A 279 2.54 4.88 -14.53
N LEU A 280 2.55 5.00 -13.20
CA LEU A 280 3.55 4.37 -12.34
C LEU A 280 3.46 2.84 -12.40
N ARG A 281 2.24 2.29 -12.41
CA ARG A 281 2.04 0.84 -12.59
C ARG A 281 2.65 0.36 -13.90
N THR A 282 2.35 1.03 -15.01
CA THR A 282 2.93 0.68 -16.32
C THR A 282 4.45 0.73 -16.28
N ALA A 283 5.04 1.76 -15.68
CA ALA A 283 6.50 1.87 -15.55
C ALA A 283 7.10 0.72 -14.73
N VAL A 284 6.49 0.36 -13.59
CA VAL A 284 6.90 -0.81 -12.79
C VAL A 284 6.77 -2.11 -13.60
N THR A 285 5.65 -2.32 -14.30
CA THR A 285 5.46 -3.51 -15.15
C THR A 285 6.50 -3.59 -16.26
N THR A 286 6.80 -2.47 -16.92
CA THR A 286 7.83 -2.41 -17.97
C THR A 286 9.21 -2.76 -17.41
N GLU A 287 9.53 -2.28 -16.20
CA GLU A 287 10.81 -2.57 -15.57
C GLU A 287 10.92 -4.03 -15.11
N ILE A 288 9.85 -4.62 -14.57
CA ILE A 288 9.80 -6.06 -14.27
C ILE A 288 10.03 -6.87 -15.55
N ALA A 289 9.34 -6.53 -16.65
CA ALA A 289 9.53 -7.19 -17.94
C ALA A 289 10.93 -6.95 -18.55
N ARG A 290 11.64 -5.89 -18.14
CA ARG A 290 13.05 -5.70 -18.46
C ARG A 290 13.90 -6.70 -17.68
N LEU A 291 13.70 -6.81 -16.37
CA LEU A 291 14.44 -7.74 -15.50
C LEU A 291 14.25 -9.21 -15.92
N GLU A 292 13.01 -9.62 -16.23
CA GLU A 292 12.69 -10.96 -16.73
C GLU A 292 13.43 -11.35 -18.03
N ARG A 293 13.85 -10.37 -18.84
CA ARG A 293 14.62 -10.64 -20.07
C ARG A 293 16.12 -10.86 -19.83
N TYR A 294 16.62 -10.47 -18.67
CA TYR A 294 18.05 -10.54 -18.32
C TYR A 294 18.35 -11.56 -17.21
N SER A 295 17.32 -12.23 -16.66
CA SER A 295 17.42 -13.36 -15.74
C SER A 295 17.41 -14.70 -16.46
#